data_AF-A0A497JWZ7-F1
#
_entry.id   AF-A0A497JWZ7-F1
#
_cell.length_a   1.000
_cell.length_b   1.000
_cell.length_c   1.000
_cell.angle_alpha   90.00
_cell.angle_beta   90.00
_cell.angle_gamma   90.00
#
_symmetry.space_group_name_H-M   'P 1'
#
loop_
_entity.id
_entity.type
_entity.pdbx_description
1 polymer ?
#
loop_
_entity_poly.entity_id
_entity_poly.type
_entity_poly.pdbx_seq_one_letter_code
_entity_poly.pdbx_strand_id
1 'polypeptide(L)'
;MLSSSLVGQGTSFFDLFLIALPFIALYLYFTLGRGEKLPEGETVTDMWYTPQGIDETYEAVVGIIEEWREEAASESESSSQLPGLLRGLARRRSEPRFIEREKDPPRLYRMLDRTGPIYFEFTEVESGGTVVKATYNSNIKARVTRFKARQPLRIPAVPIGGRCPACGKATIPEFNLCPYCGETLLNE
;
A
#
# COMPACT_ATOMS: atom_id res chain seq x y z
N MET A 1 -35.02 9.63 72.69
CA MET A 1 -34.14 10.22 71.65
C MET A 1 -33.20 9.12 71.17
N LEU A 2 -33.32 8.81 69.87
CA LEU A 2 -32.36 8.24 68.92
C LEU A 2 -31.09 7.54 69.45
N SER A 3 -30.89 6.29 69.05
CA SER A 3 -29.67 5.83 68.34
C SER A 3 -29.81 4.37 67.90
N SER A 4 -30.15 4.17 66.64
CA SER A 4 -29.97 2.89 65.94
C SER A 4 -28.53 2.84 65.43
N SER A 5 -27.76 1.88 65.91
CA SER A 5 -26.35 1.69 65.54
C SER A 5 -26.25 0.84 64.27
N LEU A 6 -25.78 1.49 63.20
CA LEU A 6 -24.91 1.00 62.11
C LEU A 6 -25.06 -0.47 61.69
N VAL A 7 -25.85 -0.67 60.63
CA VAL A 7 -25.78 -1.84 59.75
C VAL A 7 -24.39 -1.91 59.12
N GLY A 8 -23.65 -2.99 59.41
CA GLY A 8 -22.47 -3.37 58.64
C GLY A 8 -22.89 -3.85 57.26
N GLN A 9 -22.52 -3.11 56.22
CA GLN A 9 -22.73 -3.51 54.83
C GLN A 9 -21.38 -3.98 54.27
N GLY A 10 -21.20 -5.30 54.22
CA GLY A 10 -20.12 -5.93 53.48
C GLY A 10 -20.30 -5.63 51.99
N THR A 11 -19.35 -4.94 51.40
CA THR A 11 -19.29 -4.74 49.95
C THR A 11 -19.07 -6.11 49.30
N SER A 12 -20.13 -6.66 48.73
CA SER A 12 -20.09 -7.97 48.07
C SER A 12 -19.17 -7.88 46.86
N PHE A 13 -18.30 -8.87 46.69
CA PHE A 13 -17.44 -9.02 45.52
C PHE A 13 -18.24 -8.91 44.20
N PHE A 14 -19.51 -9.34 44.21
CA PHE A 14 -20.43 -9.21 43.08
C PHE A 14 -20.79 -7.75 42.73
N ASP A 15 -20.91 -6.85 43.70
CA ASP A 15 -21.19 -5.43 43.43
C ASP A 15 -20.00 -4.76 42.73
N LEU A 16 -18.78 -5.13 43.11
CA LEU A 16 -17.58 -4.61 42.46
C LEU A 16 -17.44 -5.08 41.01
N PHE A 17 -17.83 -6.33 40.73
CA PHE A 17 -17.84 -6.90 39.37
C PHE A 17 -18.92 -6.27 38.48
N LEU A 18 -20.12 -6.06 39.00
CA LEU A 18 -21.21 -5.39 38.27
C LEU A 18 -20.88 -3.93 37.95
N ILE A 19 -20.17 -3.24 38.86
CA ILE A 19 -19.69 -1.88 38.62
C ILE A 19 -18.54 -1.87 37.60
N ALA A 20 -17.65 -2.86 37.59
CA ALA A 20 -16.51 -2.90 36.67
C ALA A 20 -16.87 -3.25 35.23
N LEU A 21 -17.94 -4.03 35.02
CA LEU A 21 -18.38 -4.50 33.70
C LEU A 21 -18.65 -3.37 32.67
N PRO A 22 -19.36 -2.26 32.99
CA PRO A 22 -19.52 -1.16 32.04
C PRO A 22 -18.20 -0.45 31.71
N PHE A 23 -17.24 -0.37 32.63
CA PHE A 23 -15.92 0.22 32.34
C PHE A 23 -15.10 -0.69 31.42
N ILE A 24 -15.19 -2.01 31.57
CA ILE A 24 -14.55 -2.98 30.68
C ILE A 24 -15.19 -2.92 29.29
N ALA A 25 -16.52 -2.84 29.21
CA ALA A 25 -17.22 -2.71 27.93
C ALA A 25 -16.86 -1.39 27.21
N LEU A 26 -16.75 -0.28 27.96
CA LEU A 26 -16.30 1.01 27.44
C LEU A 26 -14.84 0.94 26.96
N TYR A 27 -13.95 0.32 27.75
CA TYR A 27 -12.56 0.11 27.37
C TYR A 27 -12.41 -0.75 26.12
N LEU A 28 -13.19 -1.84 26.01
CA LEU A 28 -13.23 -2.68 24.81
C LEU A 28 -13.81 -1.91 23.62
N TYR A 29 -14.84 -1.09 23.80
CA TYR A 29 -15.39 -0.24 22.74
C TYR A 29 -14.36 0.80 22.24
N PHE A 30 -13.58 1.42 23.13
CA PHE A 30 -12.52 2.36 22.71
C PHE A 30 -11.31 1.68 22.07
N THR A 31 -10.99 0.45 22.49
CA THR A 31 -9.83 -0.29 21.98
C THR A 31 -10.13 -1.09 20.71
N LEU A 32 -11.35 -1.60 20.54
CA LEU A 32 -11.79 -2.35 19.36
C LEU A 32 -12.60 -1.51 18.36
N GLY A 33 -13.32 -0.47 18.80
CA GLY A 33 -14.15 0.39 17.94
C GLY A 33 -13.37 1.46 17.19
N ARG A 34 -12.07 1.62 17.49
CA ARG A 34 -11.17 2.47 16.71
C ARG A 34 -10.72 1.67 15.49
N GLY A 35 -11.64 1.51 14.53
CA GLY A 35 -11.35 0.97 13.21
C GLY A 35 -10.05 1.60 12.69
N GLU A 36 -9.16 0.74 12.23
CA GLU A 36 -7.83 1.08 11.76
C GLU A 36 -7.96 2.16 10.66
N LYS A 37 -7.87 3.43 11.06
CA LYS A 37 -7.59 4.50 10.11
C LYS A 37 -6.18 4.24 9.64
N LEU A 38 -6.08 3.57 8.49
CA LEU A 38 -4.83 3.45 7.73
C LEU A 38 -4.16 4.83 7.71
N PRO A 39 -2.84 4.90 7.97
CA PRO A 39 -2.16 6.18 8.01
C PRO A 39 -2.40 6.93 6.69
N GLU A 40 -2.92 8.14 6.81
CA GLU A 40 -3.33 9.02 5.72
C GLU A 40 -2.07 9.59 5.04
N GLY A 41 -1.38 8.74 4.29
CA GLY A 41 -0.27 9.15 3.42
C GLY A 41 -0.82 9.67 2.10
N GLU A 42 -0.14 10.67 1.53
CA GLU A 42 -0.47 11.20 0.21
C GLU A 42 -0.47 10.08 -0.84
N THR A 43 -1.57 9.98 -1.59
CA THR A 43 -1.67 9.06 -2.73
C THR A 43 -0.88 9.63 -3.91
N VAL A 44 0.14 8.91 -4.34
CA VAL A 44 0.99 9.24 -5.47
C VAL A 44 0.60 8.38 -6.67
N THR A 45 0.46 9.02 -7.83
CA THR A 45 0.33 8.31 -9.11
C THR A 45 1.60 8.54 -9.92
N ASP A 46 2.29 7.45 -10.29
CA ASP A 46 3.45 7.48 -11.19
C ASP A 46 3.13 6.71 -12.47
N MET A 47 3.66 7.18 -13.58
CA MET A 47 3.44 6.60 -14.90
C MET A 47 4.77 6.47 -15.63
N TRP A 48 4.95 5.36 -16.34
CA TRP A 48 6.11 5.17 -17.21
C TRP A 48 5.83 4.21 -18.35
N TYR A 49 6.59 4.38 -19.42
CA TYR A 49 6.59 3.52 -20.58
C TYR A 49 7.63 2.41 -20.46
N THR A 50 7.26 1.22 -20.93
CA THR A 50 8.15 0.08 -21.13
C THR A 50 8.02 -0.41 -22.58
N PRO A 51 9.11 -0.80 -23.24
CA PRO A 51 9.09 -1.34 -24.60
C PRO A 51 8.63 -2.80 -24.67
N GLN A 52 8.27 -3.39 -23.52
CA GLN A 52 7.83 -4.78 -23.42
C GLN A 52 6.34 -4.90 -23.71
N GLY A 53 5.93 -6.09 -24.16
CA GLY A 53 4.52 -6.41 -24.34
C GLY A 53 3.75 -6.35 -23.01
N ILE A 54 2.43 -6.22 -23.10
CA ILE A 54 1.58 -6.06 -21.91
C ILE A 54 1.66 -7.27 -20.97
N ASP A 55 1.75 -8.48 -21.53
CA ASP A 55 1.86 -9.73 -20.78
C ASP A 55 3.21 -9.84 -20.05
N GLU A 56 4.32 -9.57 -20.74
CA GLU A 56 5.67 -9.56 -20.15
C GLU A 56 5.78 -8.53 -19.01
N THR A 57 5.19 -7.35 -19.23
CA THR A 57 5.20 -6.26 -18.25
C THR A 57 4.35 -6.62 -17.02
N TYR A 58 3.20 -7.26 -17.24
CA TYR A 58 2.34 -7.77 -16.18
C TYR A 58 3.06 -8.83 -15.34
N GLU A 59 3.67 -9.83 -15.97
CA GLU A 59 4.44 -10.87 -15.28
C GLU A 59 5.63 -10.30 -14.50
N ALA A 60 6.33 -9.31 -15.05
CA ALA A 60 7.41 -8.61 -14.35
C ALA A 60 6.91 -7.87 -13.09
N VAL A 61 5.71 -7.28 -13.13
CA VAL A 61 5.08 -6.66 -11.96
C VAL A 61 4.66 -7.71 -10.92
N VAL A 62 4.12 -8.85 -11.35
CA VAL A 62 3.77 -9.94 -10.42
C VAL A 62 5.02 -10.48 -9.72
N GLY A 63 6.11 -10.67 -10.46
CA GLY A 63 7.39 -11.16 -9.91
C GLY A 63 8.00 -10.21 -8.87
N ILE A 64 8.02 -8.89 -9.13
CA ILE A 64 8.56 -7.93 -8.15
C ILE A 64 7.68 -7.83 -6.89
N ILE A 65 6.37 -8.00 -7.03
CA ILE A 65 5.45 -7.95 -5.89
C ILE A 65 5.67 -9.17 -4.99
N GLU A 66 5.97 -10.33 -5.56
CA GLU A 66 6.33 -11.50 -4.78
C GLU A 66 7.67 -11.31 -4.06
N GLU A 67 8.69 -10.73 -4.71
CA GLU A 67 9.93 -10.31 -4.03
C GLU A 67 9.63 -9.37 -2.84
N TRP A 68 8.73 -8.40 -2.99
CA TRP A 68 8.34 -7.52 -1.90
C TRP A 68 7.63 -8.25 -0.74
N ARG A 69 6.86 -9.30 -1.04
CA ARG A 69 6.21 -10.14 -0.02
C ARG A 69 7.24 -10.96 0.75
N GLU A 70 8.21 -11.55 0.05
CA GLU A 70 9.30 -12.32 0.66
C GLU A 70 10.22 -11.43 1.53
N GLU A 71 10.59 -10.24 1.03
CA GLU A 71 11.33 -9.25 1.81
C GLU A 71 10.56 -8.83 3.08
N ALA A 72 9.25 -8.57 2.95
CA ALA A 72 8.43 -8.21 4.11
C ALA A 72 8.28 -9.36 5.12
N ALA A 73 8.25 -10.61 4.66
CA ALA A 73 8.22 -11.78 5.52
C ALA A 73 9.54 -11.95 6.28
N SER A 74 10.69 -11.86 5.59
CA SER A 74 12.02 -11.97 6.21
C SER A 74 12.33 -10.83 7.20
N GLU A 75 11.90 -9.58 6.91
CA GLU A 75 11.97 -8.47 7.86
C GLU A 75 11.22 -8.80 9.16
N SER A 76 10.05 -9.44 9.06
CA SER A 76 9.26 -9.84 10.23
C SER A 76 9.91 -10.95 11.04
N GLU A 77 10.57 -11.91 10.39
CA GLU A 77 11.28 -13.01 11.04
C GLU A 77 12.54 -12.52 11.77
N SER A 78 13.29 -11.59 11.20
CA SER A 78 14.45 -10.98 11.87
C SER A 78 14.06 -10.26 13.17
N SER A 79 12.88 -9.62 13.20
CA SER A 79 12.34 -8.96 14.39
C SER A 79 11.91 -9.95 15.48
N SER A 80 11.69 -11.22 15.13
CA SER A 80 11.29 -12.30 16.06
C SER A 80 12.46 -12.91 16.85
N GLN A 81 13.70 -12.55 16.49
CA GLN A 81 14.94 -12.93 17.19
C GLN A 81 15.28 -11.99 18.37
N LEU A 82 14.45 -10.97 18.64
CA LEU A 82 14.62 -10.06 19.78
C LEU A 82 14.34 -10.76 21.13
N PRO A 83 15.09 -10.44 22.20
CA PRO A 83 14.96 -11.08 23.51
C PRO A 83 13.57 -10.91 24.16
N GLY A 84 13.20 -11.91 24.97
CA GLY A 84 11.83 -12.36 25.25
C GLY A 84 10.80 -11.39 25.83
N LEU A 85 11.18 -10.19 26.30
CA LEU A 85 10.20 -9.21 26.80
C LEU A 85 9.50 -8.43 25.68
N LEU A 86 10.13 -8.29 24.50
CA LEU A 86 9.56 -7.57 23.35
C LEU A 86 8.83 -8.51 22.36
N ARG A 87 8.98 -9.83 22.55
CA ARG A 87 8.42 -10.87 21.69
C ARG A 87 6.88 -10.89 21.69
N GLY A 88 6.26 -10.51 22.81
CA GLY A 88 4.80 -10.41 22.94
C GLY A 88 4.17 -9.28 22.11
N LEU A 89 4.89 -8.17 21.91
CA LEU A 89 4.45 -7.05 21.07
C LEU A 89 4.73 -7.30 19.57
N ALA A 90 5.81 -8.02 19.26
CA ALA A 90 6.18 -8.36 17.88
C ALA A 90 5.28 -9.45 17.27
N ARG A 91 4.78 -10.41 18.08
CA ARG A 91 3.91 -11.49 17.59
C ARG A 91 2.56 -11.01 17.05
N ARG A 92 2.13 -9.79 17.41
CA ARG A 92 0.91 -9.15 16.88
C ARG A 92 1.10 -8.53 15.48
N ARG A 93 2.32 -8.52 14.91
CA ARG A 93 2.66 -7.90 13.62
C ARG A 93 2.82 -8.90 12.46
N SER A 94 2.46 -10.17 12.63
CA SER A 94 2.67 -11.20 11.59
C SER A 94 1.64 -11.19 10.47
N GLU A 95 0.78 -10.17 10.38
CA GLU A 95 -0.18 -10.05 9.29
C GLU A 95 0.57 -9.72 7.99
N PRO A 96 0.31 -10.44 6.89
CA PRO A 96 1.02 -10.27 5.63
C PRO A 96 0.93 -8.81 5.20
N ARG A 97 2.08 -8.18 5.00
CA ARG A 97 2.16 -6.74 4.70
C ARG A 97 1.42 -6.39 3.41
N PHE A 98 1.48 -7.28 2.43
CA PHE A 98 0.86 -7.11 1.12
C PHE A 98 -0.21 -8.17 0.90
N ILE A 99 -1.49 -7.74 0.85
CA ILE A 99 -2.65 -8.62 0.67
C ILE A 99 -3.18 -8.43 -0.74
N GLU A 100 -3.17 -9.50 -1.52
CA GLU A 100 -3.80 -9.50 -2.85
C GLU A 100 -5.31 -9.32 -2.74
N ARG A 101 -5.90 -8.53 -3.64
CA ARG A 101 -7.35 -8.35 -3.67
C ARG A 101 -7.97 -8.69 -5.01
N GLU A 102 -7.33 -8.32 -6.11
CA GLU A 102 -7.92 -8.45 -7.44
C GLU A 102 -6.82 -8.56 -8.50
N LYS A 103 -7.03 -9.48 -9.44
CA LYS A 103 -6.18 -9.73 -10.60
C LYS A 103 -7.08 -9.80 -11.82
N ASP A 104 -6.89 -8.86 -12.75
CA ASP A 104 -7.45 -8.94 -14.10
C ASP A 104 -6.28 -8.88 -15.10
N PRO A 105 -5.60 -10.02 -15.33
CA PRO A 105 -4.50 -10.06 -16.28
C PRO A 105 -4.99 -9.72 -17.71
N PRO A 106 -4.19 -8.98 -18.51
CA PRO A 106 -2.93 -8.33 -18.17
C PRO A 106 -3.11 -6.84 -17.78
N ARG A 107 -4.35 -6.40 -17.50
CA ARG A 107 -4.73 -4.97 -17.44
C ARG A 107 -4.67 -4.36 -16.05
N LEU A 108 -4.89 -5.14 -14.99
CA LEU A 108 -4.96 -4.63 -13.62
C LEU A 108 -4.37 -5.61 -12.61
N TYR A 109 -3.58 -5.07 -11.68
CA TYR A 109 -3.17 -5.75 -10.47
C TYR A 109 -3.46 -4.86 -9.25
N ARG A 110 -4.27 -5.35 -8.30
CA ARG A 110 -4.59 -4.64 -7.05
C ARG A 110 -4.15 -5.40 -5.82
N MET A 111 -3.43 -4.71 -4.95
CA MET A 111 -3.01 -5.20 -3.64
C MET A 111 -3.21 -4.14 -2.55
N LEU A 112 -3.29 -4.57 -1.30
CA LEU A 112 -3.29 -3.71 -0.13
C LEU A 112 -1.94 -3.83 0.57
N ASP A 113 -1.30 -2.70 0.87
CA ASP A 113 -0.26 -2.61 1.89
C ASP A 113 -0.88 -2.15 3.23
N ARG A 114 -0.13 -2.29 4.31
CA ARG A 114 -0.43 -1.66 5.62
C ARG A 114 -0.63 -0.15 5.53
N THR A 115 -0.10 0.49 4.49
CA THR A 115 -0.19 1.93 4.25
C THR A 115 -1.34 2.33 3.32
N GLY A 116 -2.03 1.36 2.72
CA GLY A 116 -3.15 1.61 1.81
C GLY A 116 -3.10 0.77 0.53
N PRO A 117 -4.08 0.95 -0.37
CA PRO A 117 -4.15 0.21 -1.62
C PRO A 117 -3.08 0.66 -2.61
N ILE A 118 -2.64 -0.31 -3.42
CA ILE A 118 -1.69 -0.18 -4.50
C ILE A 118 -2.35 -0.76 -5.76
N TYR A 119 -2.30 0.01 -6.84
CA TYR A 119 -2.87 -0.34 -8.13
C TYR A 119 -1.78 -0.27 -9.19
N PHE A 120 -1.73 -1.28 -10.05
CA PHE A 120 -0.96 -1.24 -11.29
C PHE A 120 -1.93 -1.47 -12.44
N GLU A 121 -2.13 -0.43 -13.25
CA GLU A 121 -2.91 -0.45 -14.48
C GLU A 121 -1.94 -0.53 -15.67
N PHE A 122 -2.26 -1.38 -16.64
CA PHE A 122 -1.45 -1.60 -17.83
C PHE A 122 -2.24 -1.24 -19.07
N THR A 123 -1.67 -0.38 -19.90
CA THR A 123 -2.25 0.03 -21.17
C THR A 123 -1.27 -0.28 -22.28
N GLU A 124 -1.69 -1.11 -23.23
CA GLU A 124 -0.93 -1.40 -24.45
C GLU A 124 -0.92 -0.17 -25.37
N VAL A 125 0.24 0.12 -25.95
CA VAL A 125 0.45 1.20 -26.93
C VAL A 125 0.64 0.58 -28.30
N GLU A 126 -0.05 1.12 -29.31
CA GLU A 126 -0.02 0.65 -30.70
C GLU A 126 1.40 0.57 -31.30
N SER A 127 2.35 1.34 -30.77
CA SER A 127 3.76 1.34 -31.18
C SER A 127 4.60 0.18 -30.64
N GLY A 128 3.98 -0.79 -29.94
CA GLY A 128 4.66 -2.00 -29.45
C GLY A 128 5.33 -1.82 -28.09
N GLY A 129 4.55 -1.38 -27.09
CA GLY A 129 5.00 -1.29 -25.70
C GLY A 129 3.84 -1.09 -24.73
N THR A 130 4.16 -0.96 -23.44
CA THR A 130 3.17 -0.90 -22.36
C THR A 130 3.40 0.31 -21.47
N VAL A 131 2.35 1.09 -21.25
CA VAL A 131 2.33 2.14 -20.22
C VAL A 131 1.84 1.52 -18.92
N VAL A 132 2.66 1.62 -17.88
CA VAL A 132 2.30 1.21 -16.52
C VAL A 132 1.92 2.46 -15.74
N LYS A 133 0.71 2.46 -15.18
CA LYS A 133 0.23 3.47 -14.25
C LYS A 133 0.14 2.84 -12.86
N ALA A 134 0.97 3.32 -11.94
CA ALA A 134 1.01 2.86 -10.57
C ALA A 134 0.43 3.91 -9.63
N THR A 135 -0.61 3.56 -8.88
CA THR A 135 -1.19 4.41 -7.84
C THR A 135 -0.94 3.78 -6.48
N TYR A 136 -0.29 4.52 -5.58
CA TYR A 136 0.17 3.99 -4.30
C TYR A 136 0.32 5.07 -3.23
N ASN A 137 0.45 4.67 -1.97
CA ASN A 137 0.75 5.58 -0.87
C ASN A 137 2.23 6.01 -0.88
N SER A 138 2.53 7.29 -0.66
CA SER A 138 3.90 7.85 -0.68
C SER A 138 4.94 7.05 0.13
N ASN A 139 4.51 6.33 1.16
CA ASN A 139 5.35 5.43 1.96
C ASN A 139 6.09 4.34 1.17
N ILE A 140 5.55 3.88 0.03
CA ILE A 140 6.20 2.85 -0.80
C ILE A 140 6.92 3.43 -2.02
N LYS A 141 6.99 4.76 -2.15
CA LYS A 141 7.58 5.44 -3.31
C LYS A 141 8.96 4.92 -3.66
N ALA A 142 9.82 4.70 -2.66
CA ALA A 142 11.17 4.18 -2.88
C ALA A 142 11.17 2.78 -3.52
N ARG A 143 10.25 1.90 -3.14
CA ARG A 143 10.13 0.54 -3.70
C ARG A 143 9.68 0.62 -5.17
N VAL A 144 8.66 1.43 -5.46
CA VAL A 144 8.17 1.65 -6.83
C VAL A 144 9.23 2.30 -7.72
N THR A 145 9.97 3.30 -7.22
CA THR A 145 11.06 3.93 -7.98
C THR A 145 12.19 2.95 -8.29
N ARG A 146 12.56 2.07 -7.34
CA ARG A 146 13.55 1.01 -7.59
C ARG A 146 13.06 0.02 -8.64
N PHE A 147 11.80 -0.38 -8.58
CA PHE A 147 11.20 -1.25 -9.58
C PHE A 147 11.25 -0.60 -10.97
N LYS A 148 10.80 0.65 -11.08
CA LYS A 148 10.87 1.45 -12.30
C LYS A 148 12.29 1.53 -12.85
N ALA A 149 13.31 1.65 -12.00
CA ALA A 149 14.71 1.68 -12.42
C ALA A 149 15.26 0.33 -12.92
N ARG A 150 14.67 -0.80 -12.52
CA ARG A 150 15.04 -2.15 -13.01
C ARG A 150 14.40 -2.48 -14.36
N GLN A 151 13.33 -1.78 -14.74
CA GLN A 151 12.65 -1.98 -16.02
C GLN A 151 13.49 -1.40 -17.17
N PRO A 152 13.45 -1.99 -18.37
CA PRO A 152 14.13 -1.46 -19.55
C PRO A 152 13.43 -0.17 -20.01
N LEU A 153 13.67 0.94 -19.32
CA LEU A 153 13.09 2.23 -19.68
C LEU A 153 13.75 2.73 -20.97
N ARG A 154 12.98 2.84 -22.05
CA ARG A 154 13.38 3.68 -23.18
C ARG A 154 13.16 5.14 -22.77
N ILE A 155 14.13 5.70 -22.04
CA ILE A 155 14.27 7.13 -21.92
C ILE A 155 14.84 7.60 -23.27
N PRO A 156 14.09 8.36 -24.10
CA PRO A 156 14.62 8.84 -25.36
C PRO A 156 15.86 9.70 -25.06
N ALA A 157 17.03 9.16 -25.38
CA ALA A 157 18.34 9.75 -25.07
C ALA A 157 18.67 10.98 -25.93
N VAL A 158 17.78 11.35 -26.86
CA VAL A 158 17.98 12.48 -27.76
C VAL A 158 16.63 13.17 -27.98
N PRO A 159 16.52 14.50 -27.79
CA PRO A 159 15.31 15.25 -28.06
C PRO A 159 15.15 15.40 -29.58
N ILE A 160 14.70 14.34 -30.26
CA ILE A 160 14.39 14.36 -31.70
C ILE A 160 12.87 14.50 -31.91
N GLY A 161 12.19 15.28 -31.05
CA GLY A 161 10.73 15.44 -31.13
C GLY A 161 10.19 16.59 -30.29
N GLY A 162 8.87 16.80 -30.41
CA GLY A 162 8.13 17.82 -29.67
C GLY A 162 8.15 17.61 -28.15
N ARG A 163 7.76 18.64 -27.40
CA ARG A 163 7.51 18.51 -25.95
C ARG A 163 6.04 18.19 -25.73
N CYS A 164 5.76 17.28 -24.80
CA CYS A 164 4.39 17.02 -24.38
C CYS A 164 3.73 18.32 -23.85
N PRO A 165 2.53 18.70 -24.33
CA PRO A 165 1.86 19.94 -23.91
C PRO A 165 1.42 19.90 -22.44
N ALA A 166 1.16 18.72 -21.87
CA ALA A 166 0.75 18.57 -20.48
C ALA A 166 1.93 18.60 -19.51
N CYS A 167 3.00 17.83 -19.77
CA CYS A 167 4.08 17.66 -18.81
C CYS A 167 5.41 18.34 -19.19
N GLY A 168 5.50 18.94 -20.39
CA GLY A 168 6.68 19.68 -20.87
C GLY A 168 7.93 18.83 -21.16
N LYS A 169 7.83 17.49 -21.01
CA LYS A 169 8.94 16.57 -21.23
C LYS A 169 9.10 16.28 -22.73
N ALA A 170 10.34 16.08 -23.17
CA ALA A 170 10.64 15.76 -24.57
C ALA A 170 10.14 14.36 -24.91
N THR A 171 9.36 14.26 -25.98
CA THR A 171 8.79 13.02 -26.51
C THR A 171 9.27 12.81 -27.94
N ILE A 172 9.43 11.56 -28.37
CA ILE A 172 9.69 11.28 -29.79
C ILE A 172 8.38 11.33 -30.58
N PRO A 173 8.40 11.76 -31.85
CA PRO A 173 7.19 11.93 -32.66
C PRO A 173 6.50 10.61 -33.00
N GLU A 174 7.16 9.47 -32.79
CA GLU A 174 6.57 8.14 -32.99
C GLU A 174 5.56 7.75 -31.89
N PHE A 175 5.48 8.51 -30.79
CA PHE A 175 4.51 8.25 -29.74
C PHE A 175 3.22 9.06 -29.96
N ASN A 176 2.08 8.38 -29.93
CA ASN A 176 0.74 9.02 -29.89
C ASN A 176 0.32 9.39 -28.45
N LEU A 177 0.98 8.80 -27.43
CA LEU A 177 0.76 9.06 -26.02
C LEU A 177 2.07 9.42 -25.33
N CYS A 178 2.05 10.40 -24.43
CA CYS A 178 3.22 10.83 -23.70
C CYS A 178 3.72 9.69 -22.78
N PRO A 179 4.97 9.21 -22.93
CA PRO A 179 5.51 8.13 -22.13
C PRO A 179 5.70 8.48 -20.64
N TYR A 180 5.50 9.75 -20.27
CA TYR A 180 5.67 10.24 -18.91
C TYR A 180 4.36 10.56 -18.18
N CYS A 181 3.32 10.96 -18.90
CA CYS A 181 2.05 11.37 -18.30
C CYS A 181 0.81 10.76 -18.96
N GLY A 182 0.97 9.99 -20.04
CA GLY A 182 -0.14 9.34 -20.75
C GLY A 182 -1.04 10.28 -21.55
N GLU A 183 -0.71 11.57 -21.63
CA GLU A 183 -1.48 12.54 -22.44
C GLU A 183 -1.31 12.24 -23.93
N THR A 184 -2.37 12.38 -24.72
CA THR A 184 -2.28 12.29 -26.18
C THR A 184 -1.38 13.37 -26.75
N LEU A 185 -0.36 12.94 -27.48
CA LEU A 185 0.52 13.84 -28.23
C LEU A 185 -0.19 14.17 -29.54
N LEU A 186 -0.57 15.44 -29.70
CA LEU A 186 -1.08 15.96 -30.96
C LEU A 186 0.10 16.03 -31.93
N ASN A 187 0.31 14.95 -32.69
CA ASN A 187 1.28 14.91 -33.78
C ASN A 187 0.60 15.55 -35.01
N GLU A 188 0.91 16.82 -35.29
CA GLU A 188 0.69 17.45 -36.62
C GLU A 188 1.89 17.20 -37.53
#